data_AF-A0A4R6IPC2-F1
#
_entry.id   AF-A0A4R6IPC2-F1
#
_cell.length_a   1.000
_cell.length_b   1.000
_cell.length_c   1.000
_cell.angle_alpha   90.00
_cell.angle_beta   90.00
_cell.angle_gamma   90.00
#
_symmetry.space_group_name_H-M   'P 1'
#
loop_
_entity.id
_entity.type
_entity.pdbx_description
1 polymer ?
#
loop_
_entity_poly.entity_id
_entity_poly.type
_entity_poly.pdbx_seq_one_letter_code
_entity_poly.pdbx_strand_id
1 'polypeptide(L)'
;MRLPTVSPTRKGFLIGGFVTLLISTCVIFPIQYGKASFIDEFGYTYLTLSISLFLLLFGFLGNNFFKGILFLVISSLIATVLFYVAFPPAPFAFFIAFWLGIPSGIVAALLFMIINFWALQDIKKYKLPKQIAVYAIILLVVSILFGYGGDWFYELTK
;
A
#
# COMPACT_ATOMS: atom_id res chain seq x y z
N MET A 1 -6.28 -10.87 24.33
CA MET A 1 -5.55 -10.57 23.08
C MET A 1 -4.06 -10.48 23.44
N ARG A 2 -3.24 -11.50 23.12
CA ARG A 2 -1.78 -11.43 23.36
C ARG A 2 -1.13 -10.87 22.11
N LEU A 3 -0.52 -9.70 22.20
CA LEU A 3 0.31 -9.17 21.12
C LEU A 3 1.45 -10.15 20.84
N PRO A 4 1.70 -10.55 19.59
CA PRO A 4 2.81 -11.44 19.28
C PRO A 4 4.12 -10.77 19.70
N THR A 5 4.95 -11.50 20.44
CA THR A 5 6.24 -11.01 20.90
C THR A 5 7.16 -10.82 19.69
N VAL A 6 7.39 -9.57 19.31
CA VAL A 6 8.29 -9.21 18.22
C VAL A 6 9.72 -9.54 18.65
N SER A 7 10.44 -10.34 17.85
CA SER A 7 11.84 -10.68 18.13
C SER A 7 12.73 -9.42 18.16
N PRO A 8 13.83 -9.41 18.92
CA PRO A 8 14.71 -8.24 19.02
C PRO A 8 15.20 -7.74 17.65
N THR A 9 15.52 -8.67 16.75
CA THR A 9 15.90 -8.35 15.36
C THR A 9 14.78 -7.62 14.61
N ARG A 10 13.54 -8.11 14.70
CA ARG A 10 12.38 -7.48 14.04
C ARG A 10 12.05 -6.10 14.60
N LYS A 11 12.23 -5.90 15.90
CA LYS A 11 12.10 -4.57 16.52
C LYS A 11 13.14 -3.59 15.95
N GLY A 12 14.38 -4.05 15.75
CA GLY A 12 15.43 -3.25 15.11
C GLY A 12 15.03 -2.78 13.72
N PHE A 13 14.48 -3.67 12.88
CA PHE A 13 13.99 -3.32 11.54
C PHE A 13 12.80 -2.33 11.58
N LEU A 14 11.86 -2.50 12.52
CA LEU A 14 10.74 -1.55 12.67
C LEU A 14 11.22 -0.16 13.09
N ILE A 15 12.13 -0.08 14.07
CA ILE A 15 12.69 1.20 14.54
C ILE A 15 13.49 1.85 13.42
N GLY A 16 14.39 1.10 12.76
CA GLY A 16 15.18 1.60 11.63
C GLY A 16 14.30 2.09 10.48
N GLY A 17 13.25 1.33 10.14
CA GLY A 17 12.26 1.73 9.14
C GLY A 17 11.50 3.00 9.54
N PHE A 18 11.06 3.12 10.79
CA PHE A 18 10.34 4.30 11.25
C PHE A 18 11.22 5.55 11.31
N VAL A 19 12.46 5.41 11.79
CA VAL A 19 13.44 6.52 11.83
C VAL A 19 13.80 6.96 10.42
N THR A 20 14.05 6.04 9.50
CA THR A 20 14.34 6.38 8.09
C THR A 20 13.14 7.03 7.40
N LEU A 21 11.92 6.61 7.72
CA LEU A 21 10.70 7.26 7.24
C LEU A 21 10.62 8.72 7.73
N LEU A 22 10.84 8.97 9.03
CA LEU A 22 10.85 10.33 9.58
C LEU A 22 11.96 11.20 8.98
N ILE A 23 13.17 10.67 8.79
CA ILE A 23 14.25 11.41 8.14
C ILE A 23 13.88 11.75 6.70
N SER A 24 13.30 10.78 5.97
CA SER A 24 12.86 10.97 4.58
C SER A 24 11.82 12.09 4.48
N THR A 25 10.77 12.06 5.30
CA THR A 25 9.64 13.01 5.21
C THR A 25 9.91 14.35 5.87
N CYS A 26 10.62 14.40 7.00
CA CYS A 26 10.83 15.63 7.76
C CYS A 26 12.13 16.36 7.43
N VAL A 27 13.13 15.69 6.83
CA VAL A 27 14.44 16.29 6.56
C VAL A 27 14.75 16.29 5.06
N ILE A 28 14.76 15.12 4.43
CA ILE A 28 15.18 14.99 3.03
C ILE A 28 14.16 15.65 2.09
N PHE A 29 12.87 15.36 2.29
CA PHE A 29 11.81 15.91 1.45
C PHE A 29 11.78 17.45 1.46
N PRO A 30 11.77 18.16 2.61
CA PRO A 30 11.79 19.62 2.62
C PRO A 30 13.04 20.23 1.96
N ILE A 31 14.21 19.60 2.14
CA ILE A 31 15.46 20.07 1.51
C ILE A 31 15.39 19.94 -0.01
N GLN A 32 14.85 18.84 -0.52
CA GLN A 32 14.67 18.65 -1.96
C GLN A 32 13.56 19.55 -2.51
N TYR A 33 12.44 19.69 -1.79
CA TYR A 33 11.32 20.54 -2.19
C TYR A 33 11.75 22.00 -2.38
N GLY A 34 12.62 22.53 -1.50
CA GLY A 34 13.14 23.89 -1.63
C GLY A 34 14.06 24.11 -2.84
N LYS A 35 14.51 23.06 -3.53
CA LYS A 35 15.41 23.12 -4.68
C LYS A 35 14.78 22.58 -5.96
N ALA A 36 13.70 21.82 -5.84
CA ALA A 36 13.14 21.07 -6.94
C ALA A 36 12.14 21.90 -7.74
N SER A 37 12.26 21.84 -9.06
CA SER A 37 11.27 22.41 -9.99
C SER A 37 10.31 21.35 -10.53
N PHE A 38 10.74 20.08 -10.53
CA PHE A 38 9.99 18.96 -11.06
C PHE A 38 9.98 17.76 -10.09
N ILE A 39 9.01 16.86 -10.27
CA ILE A 39 8.74 15.72 -9.37
C ILE A 39 9.84 14.64 -9.46
N ASP A 40 10.48 14.51 -10.61
CA ASP A 40 11.60 13.59 -10.85
C ASP A 40 12.89 13.96 -10.09
N GLU A 41 13.00 15.20 -9.62
CA GLU A 41 14.16 15.67 -8.84
C GLU A 41 14.14 15.16 -7.37
N PHE A 42 13.04 14.55 -6.93
CA PHE A 42 12.86 13.97 -5.58
C PHE A 42 13.50 12.57 -5.42
N GLY A 43 14.51 12.23 -6.23
CA GLY A 43 15.12 10.89 -6.24
C GLY A 43 15.56 10.37 -4.87
N TYR A 44 16.20 11.20 -4.04
CA TYR A 44 16.62 10.80 -2.69
C TYR A 44 15.43 10.59 -1.75
N THR A 45 14.40 11.42 -1.85
CA THR A 45 13.16 11.23 -1.08
C THR A 45 12.54 9.88 -1.44
N TYR A 46 12.34 9.59 -2.73
CA TYR A 46 11.73 8.33 -3.15
C TYR A 46 12.56 7.10 -2.78
N LEU A 47 13.88 7.18 -2.92
CA LEU A 47 14.79 6.09 -2.54
C LEU A 47 14.72 5.81 -1.04
N THR A 48 14.84 6.85 -0.20
CA THR A 48 14.82 6.69 1.26
C THR A 48 13.46 6.26 1.79
N LEU A 49 12.38 6.77 1.19
CA LEU A 49 11.02 6.34 1.50
C LEU A 49 10.83 4.86 1.17
N SER A 50 11.31 4.42 0.00
CA SER A 50 11.24 3.01 -0.43
C SER A 50 11.98 2.09 0.53
N ILE A 51 13.22 2.45 0.91
CA ILE A 51 13.99 1.70 1.91
C ILE A 51 13.23 1.62 3.24
N SER A 52 12.65 2.74 3.70
CA SER A 52 11.90 2.76 4.96
C SER A 52 10.69 1.82 4.91
N LEU A 53 9.95 1.81 3.81
CA LEU A 53 8.78 0.97 3.61
C LEU A 53 9.17 -0.52 3.55
N PHE A 54 10.27 -0.87 2.89
CA PHE A 54 10.78 -2.25 2.88
C PHE A 54 11.23 -2.71 4.27
N LEU A 55 11.92 -1.86 5.04
CA LEU A 55 12.32 -2.16 6.41
C LEU A 55 11.11 -2.37 7.33
N LEU A 56 10.10 -1.50 7.21
CA LEU A 56 8.83 -1.63 7.94
C LEU A 56 8.10 -2.93 7.55
N LEU A 57 7.98 -3.21 6.24
CA LEU A 57 7.34 -4.42 5.73
C LEU A 57 8.04 -5.69 6.26
N PHE A 58 9.37 -5.71 6.23
CA PHE A 58 10.16 -6.81 6.79
C PHE A 58 9.97 -6.95 8.30
N GLY A 59 9.98 -5.83 9.04
CA GLY A 59 9.72 -5.80 10.47
C GLY A 59 8.34 -6.36 10.85
N PHE A 60 7.30 -5.97 10.12
CA PHE A 60 5.91 -6.40 10.35
C PHE A 60 5.66 -7.86 9.96
N LEU A 61 6.17 -8.34 8.82
CA LEU A 61 5.87 -9.67 8.30
C LEU A 61 6.87 -10.75 8.75
N GLY A 62 8.13 -10.39 9.05
CA GLY A 62 9.18 -11.33 9.40
C GLY A 62 9.34 -12.45 8.36
N ASN A 63 9.21 -13.71 8.79
CA ASN A 63 9.34 -14.88 7.91
C ASN A 63 8.31 -14.93 6.76
N ASN A 64 7.21 -14.17 6.84
CA ASN A 64 6.22 -14.09 5.77
C ASN A 64 6.49 -12.91 4.79
N PHE A 65 7.65 -12.26 4.87
CA PHE A 65 8.00 -11.10 4.03
C PHE A 65 7.78 -11.33 2.54
N PHE A 66 8.34 -12.41 1.97
CA PHE A 66 8.16 -12.72 0.55
C PHE A 66 6.71 -13.02 0.17
N LYS A 67 5.92 -13.61 1.09
CA LYS A 67 4.49 -13.81 0.87
C LYS A 67 3.73 -12.48 0.83
N GLY A 68 4.12 -11.53 1.69
CA GLY A 68 3.58 -10.17 1.68
C GLY A 68 3.91 -9.41 0.40
N ILE A 69 5.17 -9.49 -0.08
CA ILE A 69 5.57 -8.92 -1.37
C ILE A 69 4.78 -9.55 -2.51
N LEU A 70 4.70 -10.87 -2.57
CA LEU A 70 3.94 -11.57 -3.60
C LEU A 70 2.47 -11.14 -3.59
N PHE A 71 1.88 -10.98 -2.40
CA PHE A 71 0.52 -10.49 -2.26
C PHE A 71 0.34 -9.05 -2.77
N LEU A 72 1.29 -8.15 -2.49
CA LEU A 72 1.29 -6.78 -3.03
C LEU A 72 1.33 -6.79 -4.56
N VAL A 73 2.21 -7.60 -5.16
CA VAL A 73 2.32 -7.73 -6.62
C VAL A 73 1.02 -8.26 -7.22
N ILE A 74 0.48 -9.36 -6.69
CA ILE A 74 -0.78 -9.94 -7.18
C ILE A 74 -1.93 -8.94 -7.05
N SER A 75 -2.02 -8.24 -5.92
CA SER A 75 -3.06 -7.24 -5.70
C SER A 75 -2.97 -6.08 -6.69
N SER A 76 -1.75 -5.62 -6.99
CA SER A 76 -1.49 -4.58 -7.99
C SER A 76 -1.91 -5.02 -9.40
N LEU A 77 -1.63 -6.26 -9.77
CA LEU A 77 -2.05 -6.84 -11.05
C LEU A 77 -3.57 -6.97 -11.15
N ILE A 78 -4.23 -7.48 -10.10
CA ILE A 78 -5.68 -7.60 -10.06
C ILE A 78 -6.33 -6.22 -10.21
N ALA A 79 -5.88 -5.23 -9.43
CA ALA A 79 -6.38 -3.87 -9.51
C ALA A 79 -6.19 -3.27 -10.92
N THR A 80 -5.02 -3.44 -11.53
CA THR A 80 -4.73 -3.00 -12.90
C THR A 80 -5.70 -3.62 -13.91
N VAL A 81 -5.96 -4.92 -13.82
CA VAL A 81 -6.94 -5.60 -14.69
C VAL A 81 -8.35 -5.06 -14.47
N LEU A 82 -8.76 -4.82 -13.22
CA LEU A 82 -10.06 -4.25 -12.91
C LEU A 82 -10.23 -2.85 -13.50
N PHE A 83 -9.23 -1.98 -13.37
CA PHE A 83 -9.23 -0.66 -13.99
C PHE A 83 -9.24 -0.75 -15.53
N TYR A 84 -8.48 -1.67 -16.12
CA TYR A 84 -8.47 -1.86 -17.57
C TYR A 84 -9.84 -2.28 -18.12
N VAL A 85 -10.57 -3.13 -17.38
CA VAL A 85 -11.92 -3.57 -17.78
C VAL A 85 -12.98 -2.51 -17.48
N ALA A 86 -12.83 -1.72 -16.41
CA ALA A 86 -13.81 -0.73 -15.98
C ALA A 86 -13.83 0.53 -16.86
N PHE A 87 -12.69 0.92 -17.44
CA PHE A 87 -12.61 2.09 -18.31
C PHE A 87 -12.86 1.68 -19.78
N PRO A 88 -13.69 2.43 -20.53
CA PRO A 88 -13.92 2.16 -21.95
C PRO A 88 -12.60 2.22 -22.74
N PRO A 89 -12.53 1.58 -23.92
CA PRO A 89 -11.32 1.55 -24.74
C PRO A 89 -11.00 2.96 -25.28
N ALA A 90 -10.35 3.75 -24.45
CA ALA A 90 -9.74 5.01 -24.81
C ALA A 90 -8.31 4.73 -25.32
N PRO A 91 -7.78 5.52 -26.26
CA PRO A 91 -6.34 5.61 -26.41
C PRO A 91 -5.77 5.95 -25.03
N PHE A 92 -4.75 5.21 -24.57
CA PHE A 92 -4.18 5.28 -23.21
C PHE A 92 -4.93 4.54 -22.08
N ALA A 93 -5.97 3.75 -22.35
CA ALA A 93 -6.65 2.94 -21.32
C ALA A 93 -5.68 2.04 -20.53
N PHE A 94 -4.68 1.46 -21.20
CA PHE A 94 -3.61 0.70 -20.55
C PHE A 94 -2.78 1.56 -19.59
N PHE A 95 -2.39 2.77 -19.98
CA PHE A 95 -1.60 3.67 -19.13
C PHE A 95 -2.39 4.11 -17.90
N ILE A 96 -3.66 4.49 -18.08
CA ILE A 96 -4.57 4.87 -16.98
C ILE A 96 -4.76 3.69 -16.02
N ALA A 97 -4.95 2.48 -16.55
CA ALA A 97 -5.11 1.28 -15.75
C ALA A 97 -3.88 0.97 -14.90
N PHE A 98 -2.67 1.15 -15.44
CA PHE A 98 -1.44 1.00 -14.66
C PHE A 98 -1.27 2.11 -13.63
N TRP A 99 -1.54 3.36 -14.03
CA TRP A 99 -1.38 4.55 -13.19
C TRP A 99 -2.29 4.53 -11.96
N LEU A 100 -3.53 4.05 -12.10
CA LEU A 100 -4.49 3.94 -11.00
C LEU A 100 -4.48 2.56 -10.33
N GLY A 101 -4.29 1.49 -11.11
CA GLY A 101 -4.37 0.12 -10.65
C GLY A 101 -3.22 -0.30 -9.73
N ILE A 102 -1.97 0.03 -10.10
CA ILE A 102 -0.81 -0.31 -9.25
C ILE A 102 -0.92 0.32 -7.85
N PRO A 103 -1.06 1.65 -7.71
CA PRO A 103 -1.12 2.24 -6.38
C PRO A 103 -2.36 1.83 -5.58
N SER A 104 -3.54 1.70 -6.22
CA SER A 104 -4.75 1.23 -5.53
C SER A 104 -4.60 -0.22 -5.02
N GLY A 105 -4.03 -1.11 -5.83
CA GLY A 105 -3.74 -2.49 -5.42
C GLY A 105 -2.72 -2.56 -4.27
N ILE A 106 -1.63 -1.78 -4.33
CA ILE A 106 -0.66 -1.69 -3.23
C ILE A 106 -1.35 -1.27 -1.93
N VAL A 107 -2.14 -0.18 -1.96
CA VAL A 107 -2.84 0.34 -0.78
C VAL A 107 -3.85 -0.67 -0.24
N ALA A 108 -4.66 -1.28 -1.12
CA ALA A 108 -5.63 -2.29 -0.73
C ALA A 108 -4.97 -3.51 -0.07
N ALA A 109 -3.86 -4.00 -0.61
CA ALA A 109 -3.11 -5.09 -0.03
C ALA A 109 -2.50 -4.73 1.33
N LEU A 110 -1.93 -3.53 1.49
CA LEU A 110 -1.40 -3.06 2.78
C LEU A 110 -2.51 -3.00 3.85
N LEU A 111 -3.65 -2.39 3.54
CA LEU A 111 -4.80 -2.32 4.44
C LEU A 111 -5.33 -3.71 4.81
N PHE A 112 -5.45 -4.60 3.82
CA PHE A 112 -5.87 -5.97 4.06
C PHE A 112 -4.88 -6.70 4.97
N MET A 113 -3.57 -6.57 4.77
CA MET A 113 -2.58 -7.21 5.63
C MET A 113 -2.68 -6.73 7.08
N ILE A 114 -2.89 -5.44 7.31
CA ILE A 114 -3.10 -4.86 8.65
C ILE A 114 -4.39 -5.43 9.27
N ILE A 115 -5.53 -5.35 8.56
CA ILE A 115 -6.83 -5.84 9.07
C ILE A 115 -6.77 -7.35 9.33
N ASN A 116 -6.14 -8.10 8.44
CA ASN A 116 -6.03 -9.54 8.56
C ASN A 116 -5.23 -9.95 9.81
N PHE A 117 -4.14 -9.22 10.10
CA PHE A 117 -3.33 -9.44 11.29
C PHE A 117 -4.10 -9.14 12.59
N TRP A 118 -4.88 -8.05 12.63
CA TRP A 118 -5.59 -7.65 13.84
C TRP A 118 -6.93 -8.38 14.08
N ALA A 119 -7.66 -8.72 13.02
CA ALA A 119 -9.07 -9.13 13.13
C ALA A 119 -9.41 -10.51 12.54
N LEU A 120 -8.61 -11.05 11.61
CA LEU A 120 -8.98 -12.28 10.87
C LEU A 120 -8.07 -13.48 11.16
N GLN A 121 -6.91 -13.27 11.79
CA GLN A 121 -5.92 -14.33 12.00
C GLN A 121 -6.44 -15.48 12.88
N ASP A 122 -7.24 -15.17 13.90
CA ASP A 122 -7.72 -16.11 14.93
C ASP A 122 -9.02 -16.85 14.57
N ILE A 123 -9.63 -16.53 13.41
CA ILE A 123 -10.90 -17.15 13.00
C ILE A 123 -10.63 -18.52 12.39
N LYS A 124 -11.13 -19.59 13.03
CA LYS A 124 -10.94 -20.98 12.57
C LYS A 124 -11.97 -21.44 11.52
N LYS A 125 -13.21 -20.97 11.58
CA LYS A 125 -14.30 -21.37 10.66
C LYS A 125 -14.42 -20.38 9.49
N TYR A 126 -14.50 -20.86 8.26
CA TYR A 126 -14.66 -20.03 7.04
C TYR A 126 -13.57 -18.96 6.83
N LYS A 127 -12.33 -19.24 7.26
CA LYS A 127 -11.21 -18.29 7.24
C LYS A 127 -10.94 -17.70 5.85
N LEU A 128 -10.75 -18.57 4.85
CA LEU A 128 -10.45 -18.17 3.47
C LEU A 128 -11.56 -17.36 2.79
N PRO A 129 -12.83 -17.84 2.73
CA PRO A 129 -13.89 -17.06 2.06
C PRO A 129 -14.14 -15.72 2.76
N LYS A 130 -14.01 -15.64 4.09
CA LYS A 130 -14.10 -14.36 4.81
C LYS A 130 -12.94 -13.42 4.48
N GLN A 131 -11.71 -13.93 4.39
CA GLN A 131 -10.53 -13.15 3.98
C GLN A 131 -10.68 -12.63 2.55
N ILE A 132 -11.14 -13.46 1.62
CA ILE A 132 -11.40 -13.06 0.23
C ILE A 132 -12.48 -11.97 0.17
N ALA A 133 -13.59 -12.14 0.90
CA ALA A 133 -14.65 -11.14 0.94
C ALA A 133 -14.17 -9.80 1.51
N VAL A 134 -13.42 -9.81 2.62
CA VAL A 134 -12.86 -8.59 3.22
C VAL A 134 -11.87 -7.92 2.26
N TYR A 135 -10.98 -8.69 1.63
CA TYR A 135 -10.06 -8.16 0.63
C TYR A 135 -10.80 -7.53 -0.55
N ALA A 136 -11.84 -8.20 -1.08
CA ALA A 136 -12.63 -7.68 -2.19
C ALA A 136 -13.33 -6.36 -1.83
N ILE A 137 -13.87 -6.24 -0.61
CA ILE A 137 -14.47 -5.00 -0.12
C ILE A 137 -13.42 -3.88 -0.03
N ILE A 138 -12.26 -4.15 0.56
CA ILE A 138 -11.17 -3.17 0.68
C ILE A 138 -10.72 -2.73 -0.72
N LEU A 139 -10.49 -3.67 -1.62
CA LEU A 139 -10.05 -3.39 -2.99
C LEU A 139 -11.08 -2.53 -3.72
N LEU A 140 -12.37 -2.82 -3.59
CA LEU A 140 -13.44 -2.03 -4.18
C LEU A 140 -13.45 -0.60 -3.64
N VAL A 141 -13.40 -0.42 -2.33
CA VAL A 141 -13.40 0.91 -1.69
C VAL A 141 -12.17 1.72 -2.12
N VAL A 142 -10.98 1.12 -2.05
CA VAL A 142 -9.73 1.78 -2.45
C VAL A 142 -9.74 2.11 -3.95
N SER A 143 -10.20 1.20 -4.80
CA SER A 143 -10.29 1.45 -6.25
C SER A 143 -11.25 2.59 -6.57
N ILE A 144 -12.38 2.70 -5.89
CA ILE A 144 -13.30 3.84 -6.07
C ILE A 144 -12.61 5.14 -5.63
N LEU A 145 -11.96 5.16 -4.45
CA LEU A 145 -11.25 6.36 -3.98
C LEU A 145 -10.19 6.86 -4.99
N PHE A 146 -9.44 5.94 -5.58
CA PHE A 146 -8.44 6.27 -6.61
C PHE A 146 -9.07 6.65 -7.95
N GLY A 147 -10.17 5.99 -8.35
CA GLY A 147 -10.87 6.29 -9.60
C GLY A 147 -11.47 7.69 -9.65
N TYR A 148 -11.95 8.19 -8.50
CA TYR A 148 -12.47 9.56 -8.36
C TYR A 148 -11.41 10.56 -7.87
N GLY A 149 -10.12 10.17 -7.82
CA GLY A 149 -9.02 11.07 -7.44
C GLY A 149 -9.11 11.64 -6.02
N GLY A 150 -9.89 11.02 -5.13
CA GLY A 150 -10.17 11.56 -3.80
C GLY A 150 -11.19 12.69 -3.73
N ASP A 151 -11.69 13.19 -4.88
CA ASP A 151 -12.68 14.28 -4.95
C ASP A 151 -14.12 13.85 -4.64
N TRP A 152 -14.36 12.54 -4.44
CA TRP A 152 -15.69 12.03 -4.08
C TRP A 152 -16.29 12.73 -2.83
N PHE A 153 -15.46 13.11 -1.85
CA PHE A 153 -15.97 13.82 -0.68
C PHE A 153 -16.56 15.21 -1.04
N TYR A 154 -16.02 15.88 -2.05
CA TYR A 154 -16.55 17.17 -2.54
C TYR A 154 -17.86 17.01 -3.33
N GLU A 155 -18.08 15.86 -3.98
CA GLU A 155 -19.32 15.57 -4.72
C GLU A 155 -20.48 15.15 -3.80
N LEU A 156 -20.20 14.49 -2.68
CA LEU A 156 -21.23 14.12 -1.68
C LEU A 156 -21.74 15.30 -0.84
N THR A 157 -20.99 16.41 -0.81
CA THR A 157 -21.30 17.58 0.01
C THR A 157 -22.03 18.68 -0.78
N LYS A 158 -22.39 18.42 -2.05
CA LYS A 158 -23.31 19.22 -2.85
C LYS A 158 -24.73 18.69 -2.77
#